data_AF-T1BQ79-F1
#
_entry.id   AF-T1BQ79-F1
#
_cell.length_a   1.000
_cell.length_b   1.000
_cell.length_c   1.000
_cell.angle_alpha   90.00
_cell.angle_beta   90.00
_cell.angle_gamma   90.00
#
_symmetry.space_group_name_H-M   'P 1'
#
loop_
_entity.id
_entity.type
_entity.pdbx_description
1 polymer ?
#
loop_
_entity_poly.entity_id
_entity_poly.type
_entity_poly.pdbx_seq_one_letter_code
_entity_poly.pdbx_strand_id
1 'polypeptide(L)'
;MFVIIGYVVVLGAVFGGFAMGGGHLGALFQPIELLMIGGGALGAFFVGNTGKAVKATSKALPSVFKGAKYSKETYMELMALLYEIWEKSA
;
A
#
# COMPACT_ATOMS: atom_id res chain seq x y z
N MET A 1 0.26 -10.58 6.90
CA MET A 1 1.07 -10.52 5.65
C MET A 1 2.29 -9.66 5.93
N PHE A 2 3.50 -10.10 5.59
CA PHE A 2 4.80 -9.54 6.00
C PHE A 2 5.15 -8.14 5.42
N VAL A 3 4.15 -7.26 5.25
CA VAL A 3 4.28 -5.94 4.62
C VAL A 3 5.37 -5.10 5.31
N ILE A 4 5.44 -5.15 6.63
CA ILE A 4 6.46 -4.45 7.42
C ILE A 4 7.87 -4.96 7.09
N ILE A 5 8.05 -6.28 6.96
CA ILE A 5 9.34 -6.87 6.57
C ILE A 5 9.72 -6.43 5.16
N GLY A 6 8.76 -6.42 4.24
CA GLY A 6 8.98 -5.92 2.88
C GLY A 6 9.46 -4.47 2.86
N TYR A 7 8.84 -3.59 3.64
CA TYR A 7 9.30 -2.21 3.76
C TYR A 7 10.72 -2.08 4.31
N VAL A 8 11.06 -2.87 5.35
CA VAL A 8 12.42 -2.86 5.91
C VAL A 8 13.46 -3.30 4.88
N VAL A 9 13.18 -4.36 4.11
CA VAL A 9 14.07 -4.84 3.05
C VAL A 9 14.26 -3.78 1.95
N VAL A 10 13.19 -3.14 1.50
CA VAL A 10 13.26 -2.10 0.46
C VAL A 10 14.09 -0.91 0.94
N LEU A 11 13.79 -0.37 2.12
CA LEU A 11 14.52 0.77 2.68
C LEU A 11 15.99 0.42 2.91
N GLY A 12 16.27 -0.77 3.45
CA GLY A 12 17.63 -1.26 3.67
C GLY A 12 18.42 -1.43 2.37
N ALA A 13 17.80 -1.98 1.32
CA ALA A 13 18.47 -2.14 0.03
C ALA A 13 18.74 -0.80 -0.67
N VAL A 14 17.77 0.13 -0.67
CA VAL A 14 17.89 1.43 -1.34
C VAL A 14 18.90 2.33 -0.61
N PHE A 15 18.71 2.56 0.69
CA PHE A 15 19.59 3.44 1.44
C PHE A 15 20.94 2.79 1.74
N GLY A 16 20.94 1.49 2.04
CA GLY A 16 22.17 0.73 2.28
C GLY A 16 23.03 0.63 1.03
N GLY A 17 22.42 0.32 -0.13
CA GLY A 17 23.13 0.31 -1.42
C GLY A 17 23.73 1.67 -1.78
N PHE A 18 22.97 2.75 -1.58
CA PHE A 18 23.45 4.12 -1.84
C PHE A 18 24.59 4.54 -0.91
N ALA A 19 24.48 4.21 0.38
CA ALA A 19 25.52 4.49 1.38
C ALA A 19 26.80 3.67 1.12
N MET A 20 26.66 2.38 0.76
CA MET A 20 27.80 1.52 0.40
C MET A 20 28.51 2.01 -0.88
N GLY A 21 27.77 2.64 -1.80
CA GLY A 21 28.34 3.30 -2.98
C GLY A 21 29.07 4.62 -2.70
N GLY A 22 29.21 5.03 -1.43
CA GLY A 22 29.85 6.30 -1.04
C GLY A 22 28.95 7.53 -1.14
N GLY A 23 27.65 7.34 -1.39
CA GLY A 23 26.67 8.42 -1.47
C GLY A 23 26.33 8.98 -0.09
N HIS A 24 26.33 10.31 0.04
CA HIS A 24 25.85 10.97 1.25
C HIS A 24 24.33 10.99 1.26
N LEU A 25 23.70 10.33 2.24
CA LEU A 25 22.24 10.25 2.34
C LEU A 25 21.54 11.62 2.37
N GLY A 26 22.22 12.66 2.85
CA GLY A 26 21.71 14.04 2.81
C GLY A 26 21.50 14.59 1.39
N ALA A 27 22.25 14.09 0.40
CA ALA A 27 22.09 14.49 -1.01
C ALA A 27 20.82 13.90 -1.64
N LEU A 28 20.26 12.80 -1.09
CA LEU A 28 19.00 12.22 -1.57
C LEU A 28 17.80 13.12 -1.25
N PHE A 29 17.91 13.98 -0.24
CA PHE A 29 16.82 14.85 0.17
C PHE A 29 16.84 16.16 -0.62
N GLN A 30 16.47 16.09 -1.90
CA GLN A 30 16.37 17.26 -2.78
C GLN A 30 14.89 17.66 -2.96
N PRO A 31 14.43 18.78 -2.36
CA PRO A 31 13.02 19.17 -2.39
C PRO A 31 12.47 19.40 -3.81
N ILE A 32 13.31 19.91 -4.71
CA ILE A 32 12.94 20.14 -6.11
C ILE A 32 12.69 18.83 -6.85
N GLU A 33 13.50 17.81 -6.59
CA GLU A 33 13.36 16.51 -7.24
C GLU A 33 12.13 15.77 -6.72
N LEU A 34 11.80 15.91 -5.43
CA LEU A 34 10.55 15.44 -4.87
C LEU A 34 9.34 16.09 -5.56
N LEU A 35 9.39 17.39 -5.86
CA LEU A 35 8.33 18.09 -6.58
C LEU A 35 8.23 17.64 -8.04
N MET A 36 9.37 17.47 -8.73
CA MET A 36 9.39 17.04 -10.13
C MET A 36 8.90 15.60 -10.29
N ILE A 37 9.46 14.66 -9.53
CA ILE A 37 9.11 13.23 -9.60
C ILE A 37 7.73 13.02 -8.99
N GLY A 38 7.48 13.53 -7.79
CA GLY A 38 6.21 13.36 -7.08
C GLY A 38 5.06 14.08 -7.79
N GLY A 39 5.27 15.33 -8.22
CA GLY A 39 4.30 16.09 -8.99
C GLY A 39 4.04 15.47 -10.37
N GLY A 40 5.08 14.98 -11.04
CA GLY A 40 4.95 14.26 -12.31
C GLY A 40 4.17 12.95 -12.17
N ALA A 41 4.46 12.15 -11.14
CA ALA A 41 3.75 10.91 -10.85
C ALA A 41 2.26 11.17 -10.51
N LEU A 42 1.97 12.19 -9.69
CA LEU A 42 0.60 12.59 -9.39
C LEU A 42 -0.12 13.10 -10.65
N GLY A 43 0.52 13.96 -11.45
CA GLY A 43 -0.03 14.46 -12.71
C GLY A 43 -0.36 13.32 -13.69
N ALA A 44 0.58 12.38 -13.88
CA ALA A 44 0.36 11.19 -14.70
C ALA A 44 -0.78 10.31 -14.15
N PHE A 45 -0.92 10.19 -12.84
CA PHE A 45 -2.02 9.48 -12.21
C PHE A 45 -3.38 10.14 -12.52
N PHE A 46 -3.49 11.47 -12.45
CA PHE A 46 -4.73 12.17 -12.79
C PHE A 46 -5.07 12.09 -14.28
N VAL A 47 -4.08 12.21 -15.16
CA VAL A 47 -4.28 12.12 -16.63
C VAL A 47 -4.64 10.70 -17.06
N GLY A 48 -4.01 9.68 -16.45
CA GLY A 48 -4.21 8.28 -16.81
C GLY A 48 -5.45 7.61 -16.21
N ASN A 49 -6.21 8.29 -15.35
CA ASN A 49 -7.35 7.71 -14.66
C ASN A 49 -8.62 8.56 -14.82
N THR A 50 -9.77 7.89 -14.71
CA THR A 50 -11.06 8.61 -14.66
C THR A 50 -11.25 9.27 -13.30
N GLY A 51 -12.03 10.36 -13.23
CA GLY A 51 -12.33 11.04 -11.97
C GLY A 51 -12.99 10.12 -10.92
N LYS A 52 -13.73 9.08 -11.35
CA LYS A 52 -14.27 8.04 -10.46
C LYS A 52 -13.16 7.18 -9.84
N ALA A 53 -12.19 6.73 -10.64
CA ALA A 53 -11.06 5.95 -10.18
C ALA A 53 -10.18 6.74 -9.21
N VAL A 54 -9.87 7.99 -9.53
CA VAL A 54 -9.13 8.91 -8.65
C VAL A 54 -9.81 9.02 -7.27
N LYS A 55 -11.12 9.28 -7.25
CA LYS A 55 -11.88 9.43 -5.99
C LYS A 55 -11.95 8.12 -5.19
N ALA A 56 -12.07 6.98 -5.87
CA ALA A 56 -12.07 5.67 -5.23
C ALA A 56 -10.70 5.37 -4.59
N THR A 57 -9.62 5.60 -5.31
CA THR A 57 -8.25 5.43 -4.82
C THR A 57 -7.97 6.33 -3.62
N SER A 58 -8.33 7.62 -3.66
CA SER A 58 -8.13 8.53 -2.52
C SER A 58 -8.91 8.11 -1.27
N LYS A 59 -10.09 7.49 -1.42
CA LYS A 59 -10.86 6.92 -0.29
C LYS A 59 -10.27 5.62 0.25
N ALA A 60 -9.68 4.81 -0.62
CA ALA A 60 -9.08 3.53 -0.25
C ALA A 60 -7.66 3.68 0.30
N LEU A 61 -6.92 4.73 -0.07
CA LEU A 61 -5.53 4.95 0.35
C LEU A 61 -5.31 4.87 1.87
N PRO A 62 -6.18 5.46 2.73
CA PRO A 62 -6.04 5.34 4.19
C PRO A 62 -6.25 3.91 4.71
N SER A 63 -6.97 3.07 3.97
CA SER A 63 -7.18 1.66 4.35
C SER A 63 -5.96 0.79 4.15
N VAL A 64 -4.99 1.20 3.33
CA VAL A 64 -3.73 0.46 3.12
C VAL A 64 -2.87 0.48 4.40
N PHE A 65 -2.96 1.57 5.17
CA PHE A 65 -2.27 1.69 6.46
C PHE A 65 -3.03 1.02 7.61
N LYS A 66 -4.30 0.70 7.43
CA LYS A 66 -5.08 -0.07 8.40
C LYS A 66 -4.81 -1.56 8.15
N GLY A 67 -4.46 -2.29 9.21
CA GLY A 67 -4.26 -3.74 9.14
C GLY A 67 -5.50 -4.47 8.60
N ALA A 68 -5.33 -5.76 8.27
CA ALA A 68 -6.39 -6.58 7.70
C ALA A 68 -7.70 -6.41 8.50
N LYS A 69 -8.75 -5.91 7.82
CA LYS A 69 -10.07 -5.64 8.42
C LYS A 69 -10.74 -6.92 8.97
N TYR A 70 -10.35 -8.07 8.45
CA TYR A 70 -10.91 -9.37 8.78
C TYR A 70 -9.83 -10.26 9.39
N SER A 71 -10.11 -10.79 10.58
CA SER A 71 -9.24 -11.75 11.23
C SER A 71 -9.55 -13.16 10.74
N LYS A 72 -8.68 -14.12 11.08
CA LYS A 72 -8.95 -15.54 10.83
C LYS A 72 -10.26 -15.96 11.48
N GLU A 73 -10.56 -15.49 12.69
CA GLU A 73 -11.82 -15.78 13.38
C GLU A 73 -13.02 -15.29 12.57
N THR A 74 -12.98 -14.07 12.02
CA THR A 74 -14.07 -13.55 11.18
C THR A 74 -14.31 -14.42 9.94
N TYR A 75 -13.26 -14.95 9.32
CA TYR A 75 -13.41 -15.88 8.19
C TYR A 75 -14.01 -17.23 8.62
N MET A 76 -13.62 -17.74 9.79
CA MET A 76 -14.16 -18.99 10.33
C MET A 76 -15.65 -18.84 10.69
N GLU A 77 -16.03 -17.74 11.33
CA GLU A 77 -17.42 -17.41 11.65
C GLU A 77 -18.27 -17.26 10.38
N LEU A 78 -17.73 -16.61 9.35
CA LEU A 78 -18.41 -16.48 8.05
C LEU A 78 -18.65 -17.85 7.39
N MET A 79 -17.67 -18.75 7.44
CA MET A 79 -17.81 -20.11 6.89
C MET A 79 -18.83 -20.93 7.69
N ALA A 80 -18.85 -20.81 9.01
CA ALA A 80 -19.83 -21.47 9.87
C ALA A 80 -21.26 -20.98 9.60
N LEU A 81 -21.44 -19.66 9.45
CA LEU A 81 -22.72 -19.06 9.07
C LEU A 81 -23.22 -19.59 7.72
N LEU A 82 -22.33 -19.64 6.72
CA LEU A 82 -22.68 -20.15 5.39
C LEU A 82 -23.11 -21.62 5.45
N TYR A 83 -22.46 -22.42 6.28
CA TYR A 83 -22.84 -23.83 6.52
C TYR A 83 -24.23 -23.95 7.18
N GLU A 84 -24.49 -23.22 8.26
CA GLU A 84 -25.80 -23.24 8.95
C GLU A 84 -26.95 -22.81 8.03
N ILE A 85 -26.73 -21.79 7.20
CA ILE A 85 -27.73 -21.34 6.23
C ILE A 85 -28.01 -22.44 5.22
N TRP A 86 -26.96 -23.11 4.73
CA TRP A 86 -27.10 -24.17 3.73
C TRP A 86 -27.81 -25.40 4.30
N GLU A 87 -27.49 -25.81 5.52
CA GLU A 87 -28.14 -26.92 6.22
C GLU A 87 -29.63 -26.63 6.52
N LYS A 88 -29.98 -25.40 6.91
CA LYS A 88 -31.39 -25.00 7.15
C LYS A 88 -32.22 -24.82 5.88
N SER A 89 -31.56 -24.66 4.72
CA SER A 89 -32.23 -24.44 3.43
C SER A 89 -32.41 -25.72 2.61
N ALA A 90 -31.81 -26.83 3.06
CA ALA A 90 -31.96 -28.18 2.52
C ALA A 90 -33.05 -28.95 3.28
#